data_AF-A0A1N7KP47-F1
#
_entry.id   AF-A0A1N7KP47-F1
#
_cell.length_a   1.000
_cell.length_b   1.000
_cell.length_c   1.000
_cell.angle_alpha   90.00
_cell.angle_beta   90.00
_cell.angle_gamma   90.00
#
_symmetry.space_group_name_H-M   'P 1'
#
loop_
_entity.id
_entity.type
_entity.pdbx_description
1 polymer ?
#
loop_
_entity_poly.entity_id
_entity_poly.type
_entity_poly.pdbx_seq_one_letter_code
_entity_poly.pdbx_strand_id
1 'polypeptide(L)'
;MRKILAILFICFFANLTFAQDLKKIAEKNAISEKIPQKDVEKFVQNQISALSKIQSISKISQTLPPYTNEICDDGGFETKNFSQWGWTAAMNFRNSSSNANFSNYQPLSGFITSVNSGSTNFLWEIVSTGNDPLYSGLSKVHTGVKALKLGSSGVNFSAESIMKTVTIDASNANLSFWYALVLEDPGHGTGNPFFGVRIHTLSSVNFVPLLPTIGSMNTSPLVSDASSFWINSGTNRIRPWTCAKVDLSKYIGQQVTIEFLVSDCAAGAHFGYAYIDDICMGCKGSDLGDASISGMSKDCGSNAVVNGNYTLPNSPTNTGTLNSLQAQLYQNGIAVGTPIMIPSSSINTTLKTFSFSMLLFGTVASGNYDIVITGNFTFSGSSFSTSSPSYGFVAGINNDWQTDCPFNSALCCKNTLSLSSAATIPPSYPYNEGTYAVEKYNFTALSNAPITELKVEVISFEWLDGPEDCKQCQIKSTNLGSIFGGINIGGLMIPASIQPYGNGISTTSNNNEVVFSFSNGRNINSGDFLRLVYLLPPEKNLTCCETKAKVCRKITWKDINCGYCEVYDCSTVDLKSKSELPIGFTLPNITTLYLNSRDIFANGRAAGF
;
A
#
# COMPACT_ATOMS: atom_id res chain seq x y z
N MET A 1 -70.42 -22.13 -12.56
CA MET A 1 -70.06 -22.85 -11.31
C MET A 1 -69.33 -24.18 -11.59
N ARG A 2 -68.29 -24.18 -12.44
CA ARG A 2 -67.38 -25.31 -12.71
C ARG A 2 -66.03 -24.79 -13.26
N LYS A 3 -65.31 -23.99 -12.45
CA LYS A 3 -63.92 -23.57 -12.73
C LYS A 3 -63.07 -23.51 -11.44
N ILE A 4 -63.37 -24.38 -10.46
CA ILE A 4 -62.62 -24.47 -9.19
C ILE A 4 -62.00 -25.86 -8.96
N LEU A 5 -62.17 -26.83 -9.88
CA LEU A 5 -61.67 -28.21 -9.66
C LEU A 5 -60.53 -28.66 -10.58
N ALA A 6 -59.90 -27.75 -11.34
CA ALA A 6 -58.78 -28.10 -12.24
C ALA A 6 -57.41 -27.61 -11.75
N ILE A 7 -57.35 -26.95 -10.58
CA ILE A 7 -56.10 -26.39 -10.01
C ILE A 7 -55.43 -27.36 -9.02
N LEU A 8 -56.10 -28.46 -8.63
CA LEU A 8 -55.57 -29.40 -7.63
C LEU A 8 -54.89 -30.66 -8.20
N PHE A 9 -54.78 -30.82 -9.53
CA PHE A 9 -54.18 -32.02 -10.13
C PHE A 9 -52.87 -31.78 -10.90
N ILE A 10 -52.35 -30.55 -10.95
CA ILE A 10 -51.09 -30.21 -11.67
C ILE A 10 -49.92 -29.94 -10.70
N CYS A 11 -50.17 -29.90 -9.38
CA CYS A 11 -49.10 -29.66 -8.40
C CYS A 11 -48.29 -30.91 -7.99
N PHE A 12 -48.60 -32.11 -8.50
CA PHE A 12 -47.86 -33.34 -8.13
C PHE A 12 -46.90 -33.87 -9.21
N PHE A 13 -46.95 -33.36 -10.45
CA PHE A 13 -46.10 -33.85 -11.55
C PHE A 13 -44.95 -32.92 -11.97
N ALA A 14 -44.84 -31.72 -11.41
CA ALA A 14 -43.74 -30.79 -11.72
C ALA A 14 -42.41 -31.12 -10.99
N ASN A 15 -42.43 -31.97 -9.96
CA ASN A 15 -41.23 -32.33 -9.18
C ASN A 15 -40.44 -33.52 -9.77
N LEU A 16 -41.10 -34.41 -10.52
CA LEU A 16 -40.48 -35.65 -11.03
C LEU A 16 -39.71 -35.46 -12.34
N THR A 17 -40.18 -34.59 -13.24
CA THR A 17 -39.47 -34.27 -14.49
C THR A 17 -38.26 -33.38 -14.26
N PHE A 18 -38.24 -32.59 -13.18
CA PHE A 18 -37.20 -31.62 -12.88
C PHE A 18 -35.94 -32.22 -12.21
N ALA A 19 -36.12 -33.20 -11.32
CA ALA A 19 -35.00 -33.97 -10.76
C ALA A 19 -34.27 -34.81 -11.83
N GLN A 20 -35.00 -35.22 -12.88
CA GLN A 20 -34.43 -35.94 -14.02
C GLN A 20 -33.53 -35.04 -14.88
N ASP A 21 -33.78 -33.74 -14.98
CA ASP A 21 -32.94 -32.81 -15.75
C ASP A 21 -31.62 -32.47 -15.03
N LEU A 22 -31.65 -32.24 -13.71
CA LEU A 22 -30.43 -32.04 -12.92
C LEU A 22 -29.53 -33.28 -12.92
N LYS A 23 -30.14 -34.47 -12.82
CA LYS A 23 -29.41 -35.73 -12.88
C LYS A 23 -28.76 -35.96 -14.23
N LYS A 24 -29.45 -35.70 -15.34
CA LYS A 24 -28.89 -35.81 -16.70
C LYS A 24 -27.73 -34.83 -16.93
N ILE A 25 -27.83 -33.61 -16.42
CA ILE A 25 -26.75 -32.62 -16.47
C ILE A 25 -25.54 -33.12 -15.69
N ALA A 26 -25.76 -33.69 -14.50
CA ALA A 26 -24.68 -34.19 -13.67
C ALA A 26 -24.02 -35.45 -14.25
N GLU A 27 -24.80 -36.39 -14.80
CA GLU A 27 -24.29 -37.57 -15.48
C GLU A 27 -23.45 -37.18 -16.73
N LYS A 28 -23.89 -36.17 -17.49
CA LYS A 28 -23.13 -35.65 -18.65
C LYS A 28 -21.80 -35.01 -18.22
N ASN A 29 -21.79 -34.31 -17.09
CA ASN A 29 -20.57 -33.69 -16.55
C ASN A 29 -19.58 -34.73 -16.05
N ALA A 30 -20.04 -35.81 -15.42
CA ALA A 30 -19.17 -36.91 -14.98
C ALA A 30 -18.39 -37.54 -16.16
N ILE A 31 -19.05 -37.67 -17.31
CA ILE A 31 -18.45 -38.17 -18.56
C ILE A 31 -17.42 -37.15 -19.11
N SER A 32 -17.76 -35.87 -19.14
CA SER A 32 -16.85 -34.81 -19.63
C SER A 32 -15.60 -34.66 -18.77
N GLU A 33 -15.71 -34.81 -17.45
CA GLU A 33 -14.61 -34.66 -16.48
C GLU A 33 -13.82 -35.96 -16.27
N LYS A 34 -14.12 -37.01 -17.05
CA LYS A 34 -13.47 -38.34 -16.95
C LYS A 34 -13.44 -38.89 -15.52
N ILE A 35 -14.52 -38.68 -14.76
CA ILE A 35 -14.62 -39.15 -13.39
C ILE A 35 -14.49 -40.69 -13.37
N PRO A 36 -13.62 -41.27 -12.52
CA PRO A 36 -13.50 -42.72 -12.42
C PRO A 36 -14.85 -43.36 -12.13
N GLN A 37 -15.17 -44.48 -12.79
CA GLN A 37 -16.50 -45.13 -12.72
C GLN A 37 -16.98 -45.37 -11.27
N LYS A 38 -16.05 -45.66 -10.35
CA LYS A 38 -16.32 -45.86 -8.92
C LYS A 38 -16.80 -44.61 -8.18
N ASP A 39 -16.52 -43.42 -8.71
CA ASP A 39 -16.78 -42.12 -8.08
C ASP A 39 -17.93 -41.35 -8.76
N VAL A 40 -18.43 -41.84 -9.90
CA VAL A 40 -19.47 -41.19 -10.72
C VAL A 40 -20.77 -40.99 -9.92
N GLU A 41 -21.23 -42.00 -9.18
CA GLU A 41 -22.47 -41.88 -8.41
C GLU A 41 -22.37 -40.79 -7.33
N LYS A 42 -21.22 -40.73 -6.63
CA LYS A 42 -20.95 -39.71 -5.61
C LYS A 42 -20.86 -38.31 -6.23
N PHE A 43 -20.17 -38.19 -7.37
CA PHE A 43 -20.09 -36.94 -8.14
C PHE A 43 -21.48 -36.42 -8.52
N VAL A 44 -22.33 -37.29 -9.08
CA VAL A 44 -23.68 -36.92 -9.53
C VAL A 44 -24.55 -36.46 -8.37
N GLN A 45 -24.54 -37.17 -7.24
CA GLN A 45 -25.34 -36.80 -6.06
C GLN A 45 -24.90 -35.46 -5.45
N ASN A 46 -23.60 -35.23 -5.33
CA ASN A 46 -23.05 -33.98 -4.82
C ASN A 46 -23.44 -32.80 -5.72
N GLN A 47 -23.38 -33.00 -7.04
CA GLN A 47 -23.72 -31.96 -8.00
C GLN A 47 -25.22 -31.61 -7.99
N ILE A 48 -26.11 -32.61 -7.86
CA ILE A 48 -27.55 -32.37 -7.72
C ILE A 48 -27.85 -31.60 -6.42
N SER A 49 -27.21 -31.98 -5.32
CA SER A 49 -27.36 -31.29 -4.02
C SER A 49 -26.96 -29.81 -4.11
N ALA A 50 -25.82 -29.51 -4.74
CA ALA A 50 -25.38 -28.13 -4.99
C ALA A 50 -26.39 -27.37 -5.86
N LEU A 51 -26.84 -27.96 -6.97
CA LEU A 51 -27.80 -27.35 -7.89
C LEU A 51 -29.18 -27.10 -7.25
N SER A 52 -29.59 -27.92 -6.29
CA SER A 52 -30.86 -27.75 -5.55
C SER A 52 -30.83 -26.60 -4.54
N LYS A 53 -29.69 -26.35 -3.88
CA LYS A 53 -29.50 -25.23 -2.93
C LYS A 53 -29.51 -23.86 -3.61
N ILE A 54 -29.18 -23.80 -4.90
CA ILE A 54 -29.16 -22.60 -5.74
C ILE A 54 -30.56 -22.05 -6.01
N GLN A 55 -31.49 -22.94 -6.33
CA GLN A 55 -32.80 -22.55 -6.84
C GLN A 55 -33.63 -21.81 -5.79
N SER A 56 -33.38 -22.07 -4.50
CA SER A 56 -34.00 -21.34 -3.39
C SER A 56 -33.50 -19.89 -3.23
N ILE A 57 -32.32 -19.56 -3.77
CA ILE A 57 -31.66 -18.24 -3.64
C ILE A 57 -32.07 -17.28 -4.78
N SER A 58 -32.43 -17.80 -5.95
CA SER A 58 -32.78 -17.03 -7.18
C SER A 58 -34.00 -16.09 -7.12
N LYS A 59 -34.67 -15.95 -5.97
CA LYS A 59 -35.88 -15.10 -5.79
C LYS A 59 -35.60 -13.66 -5.31
N ILE A 60 -34.34 -13.23 -5.24
CA ILE A 60 -33.95 -11.91 -4.71
C ILE A 60 -33.68 -10.94 -5.87
N SER A 61 -34.36 -9.78 -5.86
CA SER A 61 -34.25 -8.71 -6.87
C SER A 61 -32.85 -8.05 -6.84
N GLN A 62 -32.32 -7.75 -8.03
CA GLN A 62 -30.91 -7.40 -8.29
C GLN A 62 -30.68 -5.88 -8.31
N THR A 63 -29.63 -5.42 -7.62
CA THR A 63 -29.02 -4.10 -7.83
C THR A 63 -27.52 -4.30 -8.01
N LEU A 64 -26.95 -3.73 -9.06
CA LEU A 64 -25.49 -3.65 -9.24
C LEU A 64 -24.87 -2.93 -8.03
N PRO A 65 -23.61 -3.24 -7.66
CA PRO A 65 -22.95 -2.64 -6.51
C PRO A 65 -22.98 -1.09 -6.58
N PRO A 66 -23.06 -0.38 -5.45
CA PRO A 66 -22.91 1.06 -5.43
C PRO A 66 -21.54 1.45 -5.99
N TYR A 67 -21.54 2.44 -6.88
CA TYR A 67 -20.35 3.01 -7.50
C TYR A 67 -19.43 3.62 -6.44
N THR A 68 -18.15 3.23 -6.44
CA THR A 68 -17.10 3.90 -5.65
C THR A 68 -15.93 4.28 -6.55
N ASN A 69 -15.35 5.46 -6.33
CA ASN A 69 -14.10 5.85 -7.00
C ASN A 69 -12.87 5.22 -6.32
N GLU A 70 -13.02 4.83 -5.05
CA GLU A 70 -11.92 4.39 -4.21
C GLU A 70 -11.85 2.87 -4.18
N ILE A 71 -10.96 2.28 -4.98
CA ILE A 71 -10.72 0.83 -4.99
C ILE A 71 -10.14 0.34 -3.65
N CYS A 72 -9.36 1.19 -2.98
CA CYS A 72 -8.56 0.87 -1.80
C CYS A 72 -9.34 0.94 -0.48
N ASP A 73 -10.55 1.49 -0.51
CA ASP A 73 -11.41 1.61 0.65
C ASP A 73 -11.67 0.26 1.34
N ASP A 74 -11.41 0.23 2.65
CA ASP A 74 -11.44 -0.93 3.53
C ASP A 74 -10.72 -2.17 2.97
N GLY A 75 -9.56 -1.95 2.32
CA GLY A 75 -8.76 -3.01 1.72
C GLY A 75 -8.21 -4.07 2.68
N GLY A 76 -8.20 -3.78 4.00
CA GLY A 76 -7.89 -4.73 5.08
C GLY A 76 -9.11 -5.26 5.84
N PHE A 77 -10.34 -4.92 5.41
CA PHE A 77 -11.60 -5.42 5.98
C PHE A 77 -11.81 -5.14 7.48
N GLU A 78 -11.21 -4.06 7.99
CA GLU A 78 -11.17 -3.71 9.41
C GLU A 78 -12.52 -3.22 9.94
N THR A 79 -13.39 -2.75 9.06
CA THR A 79 -14.71 -2.22 9.43
C THR A 79 -15.79 -3.28 9.66
N LYS A 80 -15.46 -4.55 9.42
CA LYS A 80 -16.31 -5.73 9.69
C LYS A 80 -17.63 -5.77 8.89
N ASN A 81 -17.78 -4.96 7.85
CA ASN A 81 -18.93 -5.02 6.94
C ASN A 81 -18.55 -4.55 5.52
N PHE A 82 -19.31 -5.00 4.51
CA PHE A 82 -19.11 -4.59 3.11
C PHE A 82 -20.00 -3.42 2.67
N SER A 83 -20.95 -3.00 3.52
CA SER A 83 -22.08 -2.16 3.09
C SER A 83 -21.70 -0.72 2.76
N GLN A 84 -20.53 -0.24 3.20
CA GLN A 84 -20.07 1.13 2.99
C GLN A 84 -18.96 1.26 1.95
N TRP A 85 -18.37 0.16 1.48
CA TRP A 85 -17.08 0.17 0.77
C TRP A 85 -17.14 -0.38 -0.65
N GLY A 86 -18.35 -0.56 -1.19
CA GLY A 86 -18.58 -1.02 -2.57
C GLY A 86 -18.27 -2.50 -2.83
N TRP A 87 -17.85 -3.25 -1.80
CA TRP A 87 -17.61 -4.69 -1.90
C TRP A 87 -18.92 -5.47 -1.95
N THR A 88 -18.95 -6.48 -2.81
CA THR A 88 -20.11 -7.35 -2.96
C THR A 88 -19.66 -8.80 -3.02
N ALA A 89 -20.22 -9.64 -2.15
CA ALA A 89 -19.98 -11.08 -2.20
C ALA A 89 -20.97 -11.76 -3.16
N ALA A 90 -20.50 -12.78 -3.88
CA ALA A 90 -21.32 -13.62 -4.76
C ALA A 90 -20.88 -15.09 -4.70
N MET A 91 -21.85 -15.99 -4.87
CA MET A 91 -21.59 -17.40 -5.17
C MET A 91 -21.51 -17.56 -6.68
N ASN A 92 -20.61 -18.40 -7.19
CA ASN A 92 -20.41 -18.63 -8.60
C ASN A 92 -20.77 -20.07 -8.99
N PHE A 93 -21.26 -20.26 -10.21
CA PHE A 93 -21.54 -21.59 -10.75
C PHE A 93 -20.99 -21.78 -12.15
N ARG A 94 -20.65 -23.04 -12.46
CA ARG A 94 -20.16 -23.46 -13.77
C ARG A 94 -21.33 -23.69 -14.73
N ASN A 95 -21.42 -22.89 -15.80
CA ASN A 95 -22.60 -22.86 -16.69
C ASN A 95 -22.60 -23.88 -17.84
N SER A 96 -21.61 -24.79 -18.00
CA SER A 96 -21.66 -25.75 -19.12
C SER A 96 -20.91 -27.07 -18.91
N SER A 97 -21.42 -28.09 -19.62
CA SER A 97 -20.96 -29.48 -19.69
C SER A 97 -19.77 -29.69 -20.64
N SER A 98 -18.91 -28.69 -20.83
CA SER A 98 -17.77 -28.81 -21.75
C SER A 98 -16.63 -27.92 -21.31
N ASN A 99 -15.52 -28.58 -21.01
CA ASN A 99 -14.17 -28.09 -20.73
C ASN A 99 -13.94 -27.54 -19.32
N ALA A 100 -12.83 -28.00 -18.74
CA ALA A 100 -12.13 -27.52 -17.55
C ALA A 100 -11.64 -26.06 -17.65
N ASN A 101 -12.35 -25.23 -18.43
CA ASN A 101 -12.05 -23.83 -18.63
C ASN A 101 -12.61 -23.04 -17.45
N PHE A 102 -11.70 -22.58 -16.61
CA PHE A 102 -11.94 -21.69 -15.49
C PHE A 102 -12.74 -20.43 -15.86
N SER A 103 -12.84 -20.06 -17.15
CA SER A 103 -13.57 -18.89 -17.65
C SER A 103 -15.10 -18.98 -17.56
N ASN A 104 -15.68 -20.16 -17.28
CA ASN A 104 -17.14 -20.39 -17.35
C ASN A 104 -17.91 -20.16 -16.03
N TYR A 105 -17.29 -19.57 -15.00
CA TYR A 105 -17.99 -19.22 -13.76
C TYR A 105 -18.83 -17.96 -13.97
N GLN A 106 -20.12 -18.02 -13.68
CA GLN A 106 -20.99 -16.85 -13.68
C GLN A 106 -21.50 -16.63 -12.24
N PRO A 107 -21.55 -15.39 -11.76
CA PRO A 107 -22.10 -15.09 -10.45
C PRO A 107 -23.58 -15.51 -10.45
N LEU A 108 -23.96 -16.29 -9.45
CA LEU A 108 -25.35 -16.53 -9.11
C LEU A 108 -25.96 -15.18 -8.74
N SER A 109 -27.15 -14.92 -9.26
CA SER A 109 -27.95 -13.72 -9.03
C SER A 109 -28.34 -13.55 -7.54
N GLY A 110 -27.38 -13.14 -6.72
CA GLY A 110 -27.48 -13.02 -5.26
C GLY A 110 -26.26 -12.29 -4.70
N PHE A 111 -26.20 -10.99 -4.96
CA PHE A 111 -25.20 -10.09 -4.39
C PHE A 111 -25.52 -9.80 -2.92
N ILE A 112 -24.57 -10.03 -2.01
CA ILE A 112 -24.76 -9.77 -0.57
C ILE A 112 -23.83 -8.62 -0.13
N THR A 113 -24.42 -7.56 0.43
CA THR A 113 -23.70 -6.36 0.94
C THR A 113 -23.51 -6.36 2.46
N SER A 114 -24.02 -7.36 3.19
CA SER A 114 -23.89 -7.47 4.65
C SER A 114 -23.44 -8.86 5.11
N VAL A 115 -22.33 -8.96 5.84
CA VAL A 115 -21.87 -10.21 6.47
C VAL A 115 -22.35 -10.23 7.91
N ASN A 116 -23.30 -11.12 8.25
CA ASN A 116 -23.68 -11.34 9.65
C ASN A 116 -22.76 -12.40 10.26
N SER A 117 -22.05 -12.03 11.33
CA SER A 117 -21.03 -12.81 12.04
C SER A 117 -21.57 -13.97 12.91
N GLY A 118 -22.50 -14.78 12.39
CA GLY A 118 -23.19 -15.76 13.25
C GLY A 118 -23.87 -16.97 12.61
N SER A 119 -23.65 -17.29 11.33
CA SER A 119 -24.19 -18.54 10.73
C SER A 119 -23.07 -19.38 10.10
N THR A 120 -23.09 -20.68 10.36
CA THR A 120 -22.05 -21.67 10.01
C THR A 120 -22.06 -22.10 8.53
N ASN A 121 -22.74 -21.36 7.65
CA ASN A 121 -22.89 -21.71 6.22
C ASN A 121 -22.49 -20.59 5.25
N PHE A 122 -21.78 -19.56 5.72
CA PHE A 122 -21.27 -18.53 4.82
C PHE A 122 -19.92 -18.97 4.24
N LEU A 123 -19.80 -18.94 2.92
CA LEU A 123 -18.56 -19.26 2.19
C LEU A 123 -17.71 -17.98 2.00
N TRP A 124 -18.00 -16.93 2.76
CA TRP A 124 -17.19 -15.73 2.93
C TRP A 124 -17.31 -15.23 4.38
N GLU A 125 -16.20 -14.83 4.97
CA GLU A 125 -16.14 -14.43 6.38
C GLU A 125 -15.10 -13.33 6.56
N ILE A 126 -15.43 -12.26 7.30
CA ILE A 126 -14.41 -11.34 7.81
C ILE A 126 -13.84 -11.96 9.09
N VAL A 127 -12.68 -12.56 8.97
CA VAL A 127 -12.02 -13.31 10.06
C VAL A 127 -11.29 -12.37 11.00
N SER A 128 -11.06 -12.83 12.23
CA SER A 128 -10.15 -12.16 13.18
C SER A 128 -8.79 -12.86 13.20
N THR A 129 -7.82 -12.23 13.86
CA THR A 129 -6.52 -12.82 14.18
C THR A 129 -6.61 -14.24 14.77
N GLY A 130 -5.52 -14.97 14.65
CA GLY A 130 -5.41 -16.39 14.99
C GLY A 130 -5.01 -17.22 13.77
N ASN A 131 -4.81 -18.52 13.98
CA ASN A 131 -4.26 -19.39 12.94
C ASN A 131 -5.36 -20.14 12.20
N ASP A 132 -5.04 -20.56 10.99
CA ASP A 132 -5.88 -21.41 10.16
C ASP A 132 -6.13 -22.76 10.88
N PRO A 133 -7.38 -23.27 10.86
CA PRO A 133 -7.74 -24.49 11.58
C PRO A 133 -7.17 -25.78 10.96
N LEU A 134 -6.85 -25.79 9.66
CA LEU A 134 -6.25 -26.94 8.98
C LEU A 134 -4.72 -26.89 8.98
N TYR A 135 -4.15 -25.69 9.10
CA TYR A 135 -2.71 -25.49 9.20
C TYR A 135 -2.36 -24.39 10.20
N SER A 136 -2.04 -24.79 11.42
CA SER A 136 -1.77 -23.86 12.53
C SER A 136 -0.57 -22.93 12.33
N GLY A 137 0.27 -23.17 11.31
CA GLY A 137 1.38 -22.30 10.92
C GLY A 137 0.99 -21.13 10.02
N LEU A 138 -0.24 -21.07 9.53
CA LEU A 138 -0.75 -19.96 8.72
C LEU A 138 -1.61 -19.04 9.60
N SER A 139 -1.21 -17.76 9.71
CA SER A 139 -2.07 -16.73 10.29
C SER A 139 -3.25 -16.45 9.35
N LYS A 140 -4.45 -16.26 9.89
CA LYS A 140 -5.66 -15.87 9.13
C LYS A 140 -5.67 -14.41 8.68
N VAL A 141 -4.82 -13.57 9.29
CA VAL A 141 -4.73 -12.12 9.06
C VAL A 141 -3.29 -11.77 8.73
N HIS A 142 -3.05 -10.92 7.72
CA HIS A 142 -1.71 -10.50 7.34
C HIS A 142 -1.27 -9.29 8.17
N THR A 143 -2.02 -8.18 8.10
CA THR A 143 -1.81 -7.00 8.94
C THR A 143 -3.11 -6.60 9.64
N GLY A 144 -3.01 -5.74 10.67
CA GLY A 144 -4.19 -5.32 11.42
C GLY A 144 -4.80 -6.45 12.27
N VAL A 145 -6.13 -6.50 12.32
CA VAL A 145 -6.87 -7.49 13.13
C VAL A 145 -7.97 -8.23 12.37
N LYS A 146 -8.21 -7.87 11.10
CA LYS A 146 -9.18 -8.49 10.21
C LYS A 146 -8.59 -8.85 8.86
N ALA A 147 -9.24 -9.80 8.20
CA ALA A 147 -8.98 -10.15 6.81
C ALA A 147 -10.24 -10.79 6.22
N LEU A 148 -10.32 -10.88 4.90
CA LEU A 148 -11.38 -11.64 4.23
C LEU A 148 -10.96 -13.09 4.07
N LYS A 149 -11.80 -14.03 4.52
CA LYS A 149 -11.77 -15.42 4.09
C LYS A 149 -12.83 -15.63 3.01
N LEU A 150 -12.43 -16.23 1.90
CA LEU A 150 -13.28 -16.60 0.77
C LEU A 150 -13.19 -18.12 0.58
N GLY A 151 -14.32 -18.79 0.42
CA GLY A 151 -14.43 -20.24 0.39
C GLY A 151 -14.43 -20.90 1.78
N SER A 152 -14.43 -22.23 1.79
CA SER A 152 -14.38 -23.01 3.03
C SER A 152 -13.62 -24.32 2.85
N SER A 153 -13.46 -25.10 3.92
CA SER A 153 -12.97 -26.48 3.86
C SER A 153 -14.09 -27.49 3.51
N GLY A 154 -15.29 -27.01 3.19
CA GLY A 154 -16.37 -27.84 2.68
C GLY A 154 -16.17 -28.13 1.20
N VAL A 155 -16.58 -29.32 0.77
CA VAL A 155 -16.56 -29.74 -0.64
C VAL A 155 -17.96 -29.52 -1.26
N ASN A 156 -18.17 -29.94 -2.52
CA ASN A 156 -19.40 -29.83 -3.34
C ASN A 156 -19.45 -28.69 -4.38
N PHE A 157 -18.35 -28.49 -5.13
CA PHE A 157 -18.32 -27.64 -6.32
C PHE A 157 -18.56 -26.14 -6.01
N SER A 158 -18.26 -25.74 -4.77
CA SER A 158 -18.46 -24.37 -4.31
C SER A 158 -17.50 -23.44 -5.04
N ALA A 159 -17.96 -22.23 -5.34
CA ALA A 159 -17.12 -21.18 -5.87
C ALA A 159 -17.66 -19.84 -5.37
N GLU A 160 -16.76 -18.99 -4.90
CA GLU A 160 -17.10 -17.78 -4.19
C GLU A 160 -16.26 -16.63 -4.66
N SER A 161 -16.87 -15.45 -4.71
CA SER A 161 -16.17 -14.24 -5.07
C SER A 161 -16.51 -13.05 -4.21
N ILE A 162 -15.56 -12.12 -4.11
CA ILE A 162 -15.83 -10.74 -3.74
C ILE A 162 -15.50 -9.82 -4.92
N MET A 163 -16.37 -8.85 -5.17
CA MET A 163 -16.34 -7.98 -6.33
C MET A 163 -16.40 -6.51 -5.94
N LYS A 164 -15.71 -5.66 -6.70
CA LYS A 164 -15.80 -4.20 -6.59
C LYS A 164 -15.73 -3.56 -7.97
N THR A 165 -16.61 -2.59 -8.23
CA THR A 165 -16.67 -1.89 -9.52
C THR A 165 -16.08 -0.49 -9.36
N VAL A 166 -15.08 -0.17 -10.19
CA VAL A 166 -14.32 1.07 -10.10
C VAL A 166 -13.99 1.61 -11.49
N THR A 167 -13.78 2.92 -11.58
CA THR A 167 -13.20 3.57 -12.76
C THR A 167 -11.68 3.53 -12.64
N ILE A 168 -11.00 2.98 -13.64
CA ILE A 168 -9.54 2.88 -13.63
C ILE A 168 -8.93 4.18 -14.14
N ASP A 169 -7.95 4.70 -13.42
CA ASP A 169 -7.12 5.83 -13.82
C ASP A 169 -5.63 5.54 -13.54
N ALA A 170 -4.75 6.50 -13.82
CA ALA A 170 -3.31 6.32 -13.63
C ALA A 170 -2.91 6.10 -12.16
N SER A 171 -3.71 6.54 -11.19
CA SER A 171 -3.42 6.41 -9.75
C SER A 171 -3.76 5.02 -9.22
N ASN A 172 -4.71 4.31 -9.84
CA ASN A 172 -5.18 3.00 -9.38
C ASN A 172 -4.97 1.85 -10.38
N ALA A 173 -4.27 2.12 -11.50
CA ALA A 173 -3.97 1.13 -12.54
C ALA A 173 -3.02 0.00 -12.08
N ASN A 174 -2.39 0.11 -10.91
CA ASN A 174 -1.61 -0.95 -10.30
C ASN A 174 -2.23 -1.38 -8.97
N LEU A 175 -3.05 -2.43 -9.00
CA LEU A 175 -3.68 -2.95 -7.80
C LEU A 175 -2.76 -3.95 -7.12
N SER A 176 -2.32 -3.66 -5.90
CA SER A 176 -1.65 -4.65 -5.03
C SER A 176 -2.64 -5.23 -4.01
N PHE A 177 -2.44 -6.48 -3.61
CA PHE A 177 -3.14 -7.11 -2.48
C PHE A 177 -2.33 -8.27 -1.94
N TRP A 178 -2.60 -8.65 -0.69
CA TRP A 178 -2.01 -9.85 -0.08
C TRP A 178 -3.03 -10.97 -0.06
N TYR A 179 -2.54 -12.19 -0.25
CA TYR A 179 -3.37 -13.39 -0.15
C TYR A 179 -2.60 -14.57 0.43
N ALA A 180 -3.35 -15.50 1.02
CA ALA A 180 -2.86 -16.82 1.41
C ALA A 180 -3.89 -17.87 0.96
N LEU A 181 -3.43 -19.07 0.58
CA LEU A 181 -4.31 -20.11 0.03
C LEU A 181 -4.18 -21.41 0.81
N VAL A 182 -5.29 -22.11 0.93
CA VAL A 182 -5.33 -23.52 1.31
C VAL A 182 -6.14 -24.25 0.26
N LEU A 183 -5.45 -25.00 -0.60
CA LEU A 183 -6.03 -25.75 -1.70
C LEU A 183 -5.70 -27.23 -1.54
N GLU A 184 -6.69 -28.10 -1.62
CA GLU A 184 -6.40 -29.53 -1.77
C GLU A 184 -5.76 -29.82 -3.13
N ASP A 185 -4.77 -30.71 -3.14
CA ASP A 185 -4.04 -31.14 -4.34
C ASP A 185 -4.32 -32.63 -4.62
N PRO A 186 -5.34 -32.93 -5.44
CA PRO A 186 -5.69 -34.30 -5.78
C PRO A 186 -4.81 -34.91 -6.87
N GLY A 187 -3.82 -34.17 -7.39
CA GLY A 187 -2.87 -34.67 -8.39
C GLY A 187 -3.45 -34.96 -9.78
N HIS A 188 -4.70 -34.57 -10.09
CA HIS A 188 -5.31 -34.81 -11.40
C HIS A 188 -5.12 -33.66 -12.41
N GLY A 189 -4.42 -32.59 -12.02
CA GLY A 189 -3.97 -31.49 -12.90
C GLY A 189 -5.08 -30.54 -13.38
N THR A 190 -6.03 -31.04 -14.18
CA THR A 190 -7.15 -30.23 -14.69
C THR A 190 -8.31 -30.20 -13.71
N GLY A 191 -8.88 -29.02 -13.47
CA GLY A 191 -10.04 -28.85 -12.60
C GLY A 191 -9.72 -28.98 -11.12
N ASN A 192 -8.47 -28.79 -10.69
CA ASN A 192 -8.11 -28.65 -9.27
C ASN A 192 -8.81 -27.42 -8.64
N PRO A 193 -8.91 -27.37 -7.30
CA PRO A 193 -9.29 -26.14 -6.61
C PRO A 193 -8.35 -24.99 -7.01
N PHE A 194 -8.87 -23.78 -7.11
CA PHE A 194 -8.12 -22.65 -7.63
C PHE A 194 -8.49 -21.32 -6.96
N PHE A 195 -7.58 -20.36 -7.09
CA PHE A 195 -7.81 -18.95 -6.78
C PHE A 195 -7.40 -18.07 -7.97
N GLY A 196 -8.14 -17.01 -8.27
CA GLY A 196 -7.73 -16.08 -9.31
C GLY A 196 -8.47 -14.76 -9.28
N VAL A 197 -7.98 -13.81 -10.06
CA VAL A 197 -8.60 -12.50 -10.24
C VAL A 197 -9.16 -12.40 -11.65
N ARG A 198 -10.42 -11.95 -11.77
CA ARG A 198 -11.06 -11.65 -13.05
C ARG A 198 -11.39 -10.17 -13.17
N ILE A 199 -11.25 -9.65 -14.39
CA ILE A 199 -11.69 -8.31 -14.74
C ILE A 199 -12.89 -8.43 -15.67
N HIS A 200 -13.99 -7.82 -15.26
CA HIS A 200 -15.21 -7.69 -16.03
C HIS A 200 -15.24 -6.31 -16.66
N THR A 201 -15.34 -6.28 -17.96
CA THR A 201 -15.67 -5.07 -18.74
C THR A 201 -17.08 -5.21 -19.28
N LEU A 202 -17.59 -4.19 -19.96
CA LEU A 202 -18.87 -4.27 -20.68
C LEU A 202 -18.92 -5.39 -21.74
N SER A 203 -17.76 -5.84 -22.23
CA SER A 203 -17.66 -6.75 -23.37
C SER A 203 -16.96 -8.08 -23.05
N SER A 204 -16.33 -8.23 -21.89
CA SER A 204 -15.50 -9.40 -21.60
C SER A 204 -15.32 -9.67 -20.11
N VAL A 205 -15.08 -10.93 -19.78
CA VAL A 205 -14.67 -11.38 -18.44
C VAL A 205 -13.44 -12.24 -18.60
N ASN A 206 -12.30 -11.77 -18.10
CA ASN A 206 -11.03 -12.44 -18.29
C ASN A 206 -10.28 -12.60 -16.97
N PHE A 207 -9.65 -13.75 -16.78
CA PHE A 207 -8.61 -13.88 -15.77
C PHE A 207 -7.43 -12.99 -16.09
N VAL A 208 -6.88 -12.37 -15.07
CA VAL A 208 -5.65 -11.60 -15.16
C VAL A 208 -4.51 -12.33 -14.46
N PRO A 209 -3.31 -12.38 -15.06
CA PRO A 209 -2.14 -12.92 -14.37
C PRO A 209 -1.84 -12.13 -13.10
N LEU A 210 -1.49 -12.83 -12.03
CA LEU A 210 -0.96 -12.22 -10.82
C LEU A 210 0.54 -11.97 -11.02
N LEU A 211 0.96 -10.75 -10.73
CA LEU A 211 2.33 -10.31 -10.87
C LEU A 211 3.02 -10.27 -9.50
N PRO A 212 4.32 -10.61 -9.43
CA PRO A 212 5.13 -11.19 -10.51
C PRO A 212 4.67 -12.60 -10.90
N THR A 213 4.73 -12.94 -12.20
CA THR A 213 4.49 -14.32 -12.66
C THR A 213 5.72 -15.16 -12.33
N ILE A 214 5.60 -16.08 -11.39
CA ILE A 214 6.75 -16.85 -10.88
C ILE A 214 6.53 -18.33 -11.14
N GLY A 215 7.47 -18.99 -11.82
CA GLY A 215 7.52 -20.45 -11.92
C GLY A 215 6.16 -21.06 -12.25
N SER A 216 5.66 -21.94 -11.38
CA SER A 216 4.35 -22.60 -11.47
C SER A 216 3.14 -21.74 -11.06
N MET A 217 3.38 -20.56 -10.47
CA MET A 217 2.38 -19.50 -10.20
C MET A 217 2.15 -18.59 -11.42
N ASN A 218 2.68 -18.94 -12.60
CA ASN A 218 2.42 -18.23 -13.85
C ASN A 218 1.06 -18.57 -14.49
N THR A 219 0.25 -19.38 -13.80
CA THR A 219 -1.09 -19.75 -14.24
C THR A 219 -2.11 -18.74 -13.73
N SER A 220 -3.12 -18.45 -14.53
CA SER A 220 -4.30 -17.72 -14.06
C SER A 220 -5.55 -18.46 -14.53
N PRO A 221 -6.35 -19.01 -13.60
CA PRO A 221 -6.20 -18.95 -12.15
C PRO A 221 -5.03 -19.78 -11.60
N LEU A 222 -4.63 -19.48 -10.36
CA LEU A 222 -3.64 -20.23 -9.57
C LEU A 222 -4.24 -21.55 -9.07
N VAL A 223 -3.54 -22.64 -9.30
CA VAL A 223 -3.81 -23.96 -8.71
C VAL A 223 -2.66 -24.37 -7.80
N SER A 224 -2.95 -25.29 -6.87
CA SER A 224 -1.91 -25.91 -6.04
C SER A 224 -0.87 -26.64 -6.89
N ASP A 225 0.39 -26.57 -6.46
CA ASP A 225 1.49 -27.29 -7.10
C ASP A 225 2.55 -27.79 -6.08
N ALA A 226 3.59 -28.45 -6.59
CA ALA A 226 4.66 -29.05 -5.78
C ALA A 226 5.94 -28.18 -5.66
N SER A 227 5.89 -26.91 -6.07
CA SER A 227 7.01 -25.98 -5.95
C SER A 227 7.28 -25.58 -4.50
N SER A 228 8.46 -25.01 -4.25
CA SER A 228 8.89 -24.59 -2.92
C SER A 228 8.14 -23.37 -2.35
N PHE A 229 7.26 -22.75 -3.13
CA PHE A 229 6.39 -21.67 -2.67
C PHE A 229 5.15 -22.19 -1.94
N TRP A 230 4.89 -23.50 -2.02
CA TRP A 230 3.81 -24.18 -1.32
C TRP A 230 4.35 -25.03 -0.19
N ILE A 231 3.65 -25.01 0.95
CA ILE A 231 3.87 -25.91 2.07
C ILE A 231 2.96 -27.13 1.89
N ASN A 232 3.53 -28.32 2.01
CA ASN A 232 2.77 -29.56 1.99
C ASN A 232 2.24 -29.91 3.39
N SER A 233 0.93 -30.10 3.53
CA SER A 233 0.29 -30.60 4.75
C SER A 233 -0.77 -31.66 4.38
N GLY A 234 -0.36 -32.92 4.31
CA GLY A 234 -1.23 -34.03 3.90
C GLY A 234 -1.65 -33.90 2.43
N THR A 235 -2.96 -33.81 2.17
CA THR A 235 -3.53 -33.53 0.83
C THR A 235 -3.64 -32.04 0.53
N ASN A 236 -3.31 -31.17 1.50
CA ASN A 236 -3.42 -29.72 1.36
C ASN A 236 -2.08 -29.12 0.91
N ARG A 237 -2.16 -28.15 -0.01
CA ARG A 237 -1.08 -27.22 -0.34
C ARG A 237 -1.43 -25.87 0.22
N ILE A 238 -0.54 -25.36 1.07
CA ILE A 238 -0.68 -24.04 1.68
C ILE A 238 0.23 -23.07 0.96
N ARG A 239 -0.34 -21.99 0.42
CA ARG A 239 0.41 -20.79 0.03
C ARG A 239 0.39 -19.83 1.21
N PRO A 240 1.52 -19.58 1.89
CA PRO A 240 1.60 -18.54 2.93
C PRO A 240 1.24 -17.16 2.36
N TRP A 241 1.10 -16.18 3.24
CA TRP A 241 0.87 -14.79 2.84
C TRP A 241 1.91 -14.32 1.83
N THR A 242 1.41 -13.92 0.68
CA THR A 242 2.21 -13.41 -0.43
C THR A 242 1.49 -12.25 -1.07
N CYS A 243 2.25 -11.28 -1.57
CA CYS A 243 1.67 -10.16 -2.28
C CYS A 243 1.55 -10.47 -3.77
N ALA A 244 0.43 -10.08 -4.37
CA ALA A 244 0.25 -10.03 -5.81
C ALA A 244 -0.09 -8.62 -6.27
N LYS A 245 0.27 -8.33 -7.51
CA LYS A 245 -0.16 -7.15 -8.26
C LYS A 245 -0.99 -7.55 -9.46
N VAL A 246 -1.95 -6.72 -9.82
CA VAL A 246 -2.73 -6.82 -11.06
C VAL A 246 -2.52 -5.54 -11.84
N ASP A 247 -2.03 -5.70 -13.07
CA ASP A 247 -1.89 -4.59 -14.01
C ASP A 247 -3.23 -4.29 -14.69
N LEU A 248 -3.77 -3.12 -14.38
CA LEU A 248 -5.03 -2.60 -14.90
C LEU A 248 -4.82 -1.48 -15.93
N SER A 249 -3.57 -1.19 -16.34
CA SER A 249 -3.23 -0.11 -17.28
C SER A 249 -4.08 -0.10 -18.55
N LYS A 250 -4.39 -1.28 -19.09
CA LYS A 250 -5.24 -1.46 -20.28
C LYS A 250 -6.68 -0.98 -20.12
N TYR A 251 -7.11 -0.77 -18.88
CA TYR A 251 -8.46 -0.37 -18.53
C TYR A 251 -8.56 1.10 -18.09
N ILE A 252 -7.47 1.87 -18.13
CA ILE A 252 -7.50 3.31 -17.82
C ILE A 252 -8.59 4.01 -18.65
N GLY A 253 -9.42 4.81 -17.98
CA GLY A 253 -10.59 5.48 -18.53
C GLY A 253 -11.84 4.61 -18.67
N GLN A 254 -11.77 3.32 -18.30
CA GLN A 254 -12.90 2.39 -18.32
C GLN A 254 -13.39 2.10 -16.89
N GLN A 255 -14.69 1.82 -16.79
CA GLN A 255 -15.27 1.22 -15.60
C GLN A 255 -15.15 -0.30 -15.71
N VAL A 256 -14.56 -0.93 -14.70
CA VAL A 256 -14.40 -2.39 -14.64
C VAL A 256 -14.83 -2.93 -13.28
N THR A 257 -15.25 -4.19 -13.26
CA THR A 257 -15.46 -4.93 -12.01
C THR A 257 -14.29 -5.87 -11.78
N ILE A 258 -13.65 -5.73 -10.63
CA ILE A 258 -12.55 -6.58 -10.19
C ILE A 258 -13.14 -7.65 -9.29
N GLU A 259 -12.86 -8.90 -9.60
CA GLU A 259 -13.39 -10.06 -8.88
C GLU A 259 -12.26 -10.94 -8.40
N PHE A 260 -12.17 -11.15 -7.09
CA PHE A 260 -11.39 -12.25 -6.51
C PHE A 260 -12.28 -13.48 -6.43
N LEU A 261 -11.82 -14.60 -6.97
CA LEU A 261 -12.59 -15.84 -7.08
C LEU A 261 -11.77 -16.99 -6.49
N VAL A 262 -12.42 -17.80 -5.66
CA VAL A 262 -11.94 -19.12 -5.25
C VAL A 262 -12.95 -20.18 -5.66
N SER A 263 -12.49 -21.40 -5.93
CA SER A 263 -13.36 -22.51 -6.26
C SER A 263 -12.79 -23.84 -5.78
N ASP A 264 -13.70 -24.72 -5.38
CA ASP A 264 -13.50 -26.16 -5.27
C ASP A 264 -13.09 -26.77 -6.61
N CYS A 265 -12.61 -28.01 -6.57
CA CYS A 265 -12.32 -28.75 -7.79
C CYS A 265 -13.58 -28.97 -8.64
N ALA A 266 -13.37 -29.11 -9.95
CA ALA A 266 -14.38 -29.45 -10.93
C ALA A 266 -15.09 -30.77 -10.64
N ALA A 267 -14.46 -31.68 -9.90
CA ALA A 267 -15.01 -32.95 -9.44
C ALA A 267 -15.84 -32.85 -8.15
N GLY A 268 -15.82 -31.69 -7.48
CA GLY A 268 -16.57 -31.39 -6.27
C GLY A 268 -16.16 -32.16 -5.02
N ALA A 269 -15.07 -32.93 -5.08
CA ALA A 269 -14.57 -33.75 -3.98
C ALA A 269 -13.45 -33.07 -3.16
N HIS A 270 -12.90 -31.97 -3.66
CA HIS A 270 -11.75 -31.27 -3.10
C HIS A 270 -12.03 -29.78 -2.97
N PHE A 271 -11.63 -29.20 -1.84
CA PHE A 271 -11.96 -27.81 -1.49
C PHE A 271 -10.81 -26.84 -1.79
N GLY A 272 -11.17 -25.56 -1.87
CA GLY A 272 -10.21 -24.46 -1.87
C GLY A 272 -10.75 -23.24 -1.13
N TYR A 273 -9.89 -22.57 -0.36
CA TYR A 273 -10.21 -21.27 0.22
C TYR A 273 -9.00 -20.35 0.27
N ALA A 274 -9.29 -19.05 0.30
CA ALA A 274 -8.31 -17.99 0.28
C ALA A 274 -8.53 -17.02 1.45
N TYR A 275 -7.44 -16.49 1.99
CA TYR A 275 -7.44 -15.26 2.77
C TYR A 275 -6.97 -14.13 1.88
N ILE A 276 -7.61 -12.96 1.97
CA ILE A 276 -7.29 -11.75 1.21
C ILE A 276 -7.23 -10.58 2.20
N ASP A 277 -6.19 -9.77 2.07
CA ASP A 277 -5.89 -8.65 2.95
C ASP A 277 -5.12 -7.56 2.20
N ASP A 278 -4.90 -6.41 2.84
CA ASP A 278 -3.95 -5.39 2.39
C ASP A 278 -4.13 -4.88 0.94
N ILE A 279 -5.38 -4.76 0.48
CA ILE A 279 -5.66 -4.21 -0.85
C ILE A 279 -5.16 -2.75 -0.91
N CYS A 280 -4.37 -2.43 -1.93
CA CYS A 280 -3.62 -1.19 -2.13
C CYS A 280 -2.53 -0.85 -1.10
N MET A 281 -2.14 -1.75 -0.19
CA MET A 281 -1.12 -1.42 0.84
C MET A 281 0.32 -1.77 0.40
N GLY A 282 0.53 -2.11 -0.87
CA GLY A 282 1.84 -2.43 -1.45
C GLY A 282 2.36 -3.82 -1.11
N CYS A 283 3.50 -4.19 -1.69
CA CYS A 283 4.10 -5.54 -1.56
C CYS A 283 5.38 -5.59 -0.72
N LYS A 284 5.62 -4.57 0.11
CA LYS A 284 6.84 -4.51 0.92
C LYS A 284 6.91 -5.72 1.86
N GLY A 285 7.98 -6.50 1.74
CA GLY A 285 8.19 -7.70 2.58
C GLY A 285 7.63 -8.99 2.00
N SER A 286 7.15 -9.00 0.75
CA SER A 286 6.70 -10.24 0.10
C SER A 286 7.78 -11.32 0.08
N ASP A 287 7.33 -12.56 0.27
CA ASP A 287 8.14 -13.79 0.26
C ASP A 287 8.74 -14.14 -1.13
N LEU A 288 8.36 -13.39 -2.17
CA LEU A 288 8.84 -13.51 -3.53
C LEU A 288 10.15 -12.75 -3.76
N GLY A 289 10.57 -11.91 -2.80
CA GLY A 289 11.62 -10.94 -3.04
C GLY A 289 11.14 -9.77 -3.89
N ASP A 290 11.63 -8.59 -3.57
CA ASP A 290 11.27 -7.35 -4.26
C ASP A 290 12.51 -6.51 -4.46
N ALA A 291 12.48 -5.61 -5.44
CA ALA A 291 13.48 -4.58 -5.62
C ALA A 291 12.79 -3.26 -5.95
N SER A 292 13.03 -2.25 -5.12
CA SER A 292 12.35 -0.96 -5.22
C SER A 292 13.30 0.20 -4.96
N ILE A 293 12.99 1.33 -5.60
CA ILE A 293 13.69 2.60 -5.38
C ILE A 293 13.26 3.13 -4.00
N SER A 294 14.23 3.57 -3.21
CA SER A 294 14.02 4.20 -1.90
C SER A 294 14.25 5.71 -1.94
N GLY A 295 14.92 6.21 -2.98
CA GLY A 295 15.03 7.64 -3.26
C GLY A 295 16.05 7.97 -4.36
N MET A 296 16.05 9.21 -4.82
CA MET A 296 17.00 9.73 -5.80
C MET A 296 17.72 10.97 -5.27
N SER A 297 18.97 11.17 -5.65
CA SER A 297 19.74 12.35 -5.22
C SER A 297 19.28 13.64 -5.90
N LYS A 298 18.69 13.55 -7.10
CA LYS A 298 18.12 14.63 -7.93
C LYS A 298 17.11 14.05 -8.91
N ASP A 299 16.05 14.77 -9.22
CA ASP A 299 15.00 14.31 -10.13
C ASP A 299 15.34 14.52 -11.61
N CYS A 300 16.59 14.90 -11.93
CA CYS A 300 16.99 15.21 -13.29
C CYS A 300 18.51 15.13 -13.51
N GLY A 301 18.89 15.11 -14.79
CA GLY A 301 20.27 15.20 -15.24
C GLY A 301 21.02 13.88 -15.13
N SER A 302 22.10 13.75 -15.89
CA SER A 302 22.91 12.53 -15.94
C SER A 302 23.54 12.17 -14.59
N ASN A 303 23.81 13.17 -13.74
CA ASN A 303 24.45 12.99 -12.44
C ASN A 303 23.47 12.56 -11.32
N ALA A 304 22.19 12.36 -11.63
CA ALA A 304 21.25 11.77 -10.68
C ALA A 304 21.71 10.37 -10.26
N VAL A 305 21.54 10.06 -8.97
CA VAL A 305 21.87 8.78 -8.36
C VAL A 305 20.61 8.18 -7.77
N VAL A 306 20.27 6.98 -8.22
CA VAL A 306 19.13 6.20 -7.75
C VAL A 306 19.60 5.28 -6.63
N ASN A 307 18.90 5.33 -5.50
CA ASN A 307 19.11 4.44 -4.36
C ASN A 307 17.89 3.55 -4.19
N GLY A 308 18.11 2.31 -3.78
CA GLY A 308 17.03 1.36 -3.56
C GLY A 308 17.41 0.22 -2.64
N ASN A 309 16.39 -0.56 -2.30
CA ASN A 309 16.48 -1.70 -1.42
C ASN A 309 15.95 -2.94 -2.15
N TYR A 310 16.40 -4.11 -1.73
CA TYR A 310 15.81 -5.36 -2.20
C TYR A 310 15.61 -6.35 -1.05
N THR A 311 14.65 -7.25 -1.22
CA THR A 311 14.46 -8.41 -0.35
C THR A 311 14.72 -9.68 -1.13
N LEU A 312 15.12 -10.74 -0.44
CA LEU A 312 15.29 -12.05 -1.07
C LEU A 312 13.99 -12.84 -0.95
N PRO A 313 13.66 -13.65 -1.97
CA PRO A 313 12.61 -14.64 -1.82
C PRO A 313 12.94 -15.55 -0.66
N ASN A 314 11.93 -15.91 0.12
CA ASN A 314 12.10 -16.72 1.28
C ASN A 314 10.86 -17.59 1.53
N SER A 315 11.07 -18.70 2.21
CA SER A 315 10.04 -19.51 2.83
C SER A 315 10.51 -19.82 4.26
N PRO A 316 9.67 -20.47 5.09
CA PRO A 316 10.08 -20.85 6.44
C PRO A 316 11.34 -21.71 6.51
N THR A 317 11.73 -22.38 5.42
CA THR A 317 12.86 -23.35 5.39
C THR A 317 13.97 -22.99 4.41
N ASN A 318 13.77 -22.02 3.51
CA ASN A 318 14.76 -21.68 2.49
C ASN A 318 14.79 -20.17 2.22
N THR A 319 15.96 -19.65 1.90
CA THR A 319 16.14 -18.26 1.43
C THR A 319 16.82 -18.30 0.07
N GLY A 320 16.24 -17.61 -0.89
CA GLY A 320 16.77 -17.52 -2.24
C GLY A 320 17.92 -16.53 -2.36
N THR A 321 18.32 -16.31 -3.61
CA THR A 321 19.47 -15.47 -3.95
C THR A 321 19.09 -14.44 -5.00
N LEU A 322 19.78 -13.30 -4.98
CA LEU A 322 19.70 -12.28 -6.02
C LEU A 322 20.70 -12.64 -7.13
N ASN A 323 20.22 -12.86 -8.34
CA ASN A 323 21.06 -13.06 -9.52
C ASN A 323 21.56 -11.73 -10.07
N SER A 324 20.65 -10.76 -10.24
CA SER A 324 20.97 -9.44 -10.75
C SER A 324 19.84 -8.43 -10.51
N LEU A 325 20.19 -7.15 -10.57
CA LEU A 325 19.23 -6.05 -10.63
C LEU A 325 19.35 -5.35 -11.98
N GLN A 326 18.21 -4.98 -12.54
CA GLN A 326 18.10 -4.22 -13.78
C GLN A 326 17.29 -2.95 -13.56
N ALA A 327 17.60 -1.90 -14.33
CA ALA A 327 16.80 -0.70 -14.41
C ALA A 327 16.38 -0.41 -15.85
N GLN A 328 15.13 0.00 -16.06
CA GLN A 328 14.54 0.30 -17.36
C GLN A 328 13.82 1.65 -17.29
N LEU A 329 14.03 2.50 -18.30
CA LEU A 329 13.26 3.73 -18.45
C LEU A 329 11.94 3.44 -19.17
N TYR A 330 10.89 4.16 -18.78
CA TYR A 330 9.58 4.14 -19.42
C TYR A 330 9.15 5.57 -19.79
N GLN A 331 8.45 5.69 -20.91
CA GLN A 331 7.70 6.89 -21.28
C GLN A 331 6.27 6.52 -21.67
N ASN A 332 5.29 7.15 -21.04
CA ASN A 332 3.86 6.88 -21.24
C ASN A 332 3.54 5.38 -21.09
N GLY A 333 4.18 4.71 -20.12
CA GLY A 333 4.03 3.27 -19.90
C GLY A 333 4.72 2.36 -20.93
N ILE A 334 5.50 2.91 -21.87
CA ILE A 334 6.26 2.15 -22.87
C ILE A 334 7.75 2.19 -22.53
N ALA A 335 8.41 1.03 -22.54
CA ALA A 335 9.85 0.94 -22.28
C ALA A 335 10.67 1.71 -23.34
N VAL A 336 11.64 2.52 -22.88
CA VAL A 336 12.53 3.33 -23.72
C VAL A 336 13.98 2.86 -23.57
N GLY A 337 14.61 2.53 -24.70
CA GLY A 337 15.99 2.04 -24.72
C GLY A 337 16.13 0.63 -24.13
N THR A 338 17.37 0.17 -24.00
CA THR A 338 17.68 -1.14 -23.42
C THR A 338 17.76 -1.08 -21.89
N PRO A 339 17.29 -2.11 -21.16
CA PRO A 339 17.49 -2.16 -19.72
C PRO A 339 18.98 -2.18 -19.39
N ILE A 340 19.38 -1.47 -18.34
CA ILE A 340 20.73 -1.52 -17.82
C ILE A 340 20.84 -2.59 -16.73
N MET A 341 21.99 -3.24 -16.66
CA MET A 341 22.35 -4.09 -15.53
C MET A 341 23.00 -3.22 -14.45
N ILE A 342 22.48 -3.26 -13.23
CA ILE A 342 23.12 -2.58 -12.09
C ILE A 342 24.42 -3.35 -11.76
N PRO A 343 25.59 -2.70 -11.78
CA PRO A 343 26.87 -3.37 -11.50
C PRO A 343 26.88 -3.99 -10.11
N SER A 344 27.54 -5.13 -9.93
CA SER A 344 27.67 -5.77 -8.61
C SER A 344 28.38 -4.89 -7.59
N SER A 345 29.28 -4.01 -8.02
CA SER A 345 29.93 -2.99 -7.17
C SER A 345 28.97 -1.94 -6.61
N SER A 346 27.79 -1.79 -7.23
CA SER A 346 26.72 -0.89 -6.83
C SER A 346 25.70 -1.57 -5.91
N ILE A 347 25.91 -2.84 -5.51
CA ILE A 347 24.97 -3.63 -4.70
C ILE A 347 25.65 -4.02 -3.38
N ASN A 348 25.05 -3.61 -2.26
CA ASN A 348 25.45 -4.05 -0.93
C ASN A 348 24.64 -5.29 -0.52
N THR A 349 25.26 -6.47 -0.60
CA THR A 349 24.60 -7.74 -0.30
C THR A 349 24.33 -7.96 1.18
N THR A 350 24.98 -7.21 2.07
CA THR A 350 24.79 -7.31 3.53
C THR A 350 23.59 -6.46 3.96
N LEU A 351 23.56 -5.19 3.54
CA LEU A 351 22.47 -4.26 3.84
C LEU A 351 21.25 -4.45 2.91
N LYS A 352 21.39 -5.26 1.86
CA LYS A 352 20.38 -5.49 0.81
C LYS A 352 19.94 -4.18 0.13
N THR A 353 20.91 -3.33 -0.18
CA THR A 353 20.71 -2.04 -0.85
C THR A 353 21.47 -1.95 -2.15
N PHE A 354 21.06 -1.04 -3.04
CA PHE A 354 21.78 -0.73 -4.27
C PHE A 354 21.79 0.78 -4.54
N SER A 355 22.82 1.25 -5.24
CA SER A 355 22.97 2.65 -5.64
C SER A 355 23.67 2.76 -6.99
N PHE A 356 23.04 3.43 -7.96
CA PHE A 356 23.60 3.59 -9.30
C PHE A 356 23.34 4.98 -9.89
N SER A 357 24.21 5.40 -10.80
CA SER A 357 24.08 6.69 -11.49
C SER A 357 23.26 6.55 -12.79
N MET A 358 22.47 7.57 -13.11
CA MET A 358 21.75 7.67 -14.38
C MET A 358 22.68 7.71 -15.60
N LEU A 359 23.97 8.01 -15.43
CA LEU A 359 25.00 7.87 -16.46
C LEU A 359 25.09 6.44 -17.04
N LEU A 360 24.65 5.41 -16.31
CA LEU A 360 24.64 4.04 -16.81
C LEU A 360 23.72 3.84 -18.02
N PHE A 361 22.68 4.67 -18.17
CA PHE A 361 21.82 4.66 -19.36
C PHE A 361 22.49 5.28 -20.59
N GLY A 362 23.66 5.91 -20.43
CA GLY A 362 24.37 6.58 -21.52
C GLY A 362 23.58 7.79 -22.05
N THR A 363 23.55 7.94 -23.37
CA THR A 363 22.80 9.02 -24.02
C THR A 363 21.37 8.58 -24.29
N VAL A 364 20.42 9.31 -23.71
CA VAL A 364 18.98 9.12 -23.86
C VAL A 364 18.34 10.40 -24.40
N ALA A 365 17.22 10.26 -25.11
CA ALA A 365 16.53 11.40 -25.72
C ALA A 365 15.99 12.37 -24.66
N SER A 366 15.92 13.67 -24.98
CA SER A 366 15.41 14.67 -24.04
C SER A 366 13.96 14.36 -23.62
N GLY A 367 13.66 14.33 -22.32
CA GLY A 367 12.31 14.12 -21.81
C GLY A 367 12.26 13.78 -20.33
N ASN A 368 11.04 13.50 -19.86
CA ASN A 368 10.80 12.94 -18.54
C ASN A 368 10.53 11.43 -18.67
N TYR A 369 10.84 10.68 -17.63
CA TYR A 369 10.85 9.22 -17.63
C TYR A 369 10.37 8.68 -16.29
N ASP A 370 9.79 7.49 -16.34
CA ASP A 370 9.59 6.62 -15.19
C ASP A 370 10.73 5.60 -15.13
N ILE A 371 11.21 5.26 -13.93
CA ILE A 371 12.30 4.31 -13.70
C ILE A 371 11.72 3.06 -13.04
N VAL A 372 11.89 1.94 -13.73
CA VAL A 372 11.45 0.63 -13.27
C VAL A 372 12.64 -0.22 -12.88
N ILE A 373 12.61 -0.76 -11.66
CA ILE A 373 13.61 -1.70 -11.19
C ILE A 373 13.07 -3.11 -11.34
N THR A 374 13.91 -4.01 -11.84
CA THR A 374 13.64 -5.45 -11.92
C THR A 374 14.68 -6.23 -11.13
N GLY A 375 14.25 -6.97 -10.11
CA GLY A 375 15.05 -7.94 -9.40
C GLY A 375 14.93 -9.33 -10.03
N ASN A 376 16.06 -9.93 -10.40
CA ASN A 376 16.12 -11.31 -10.89
C ASN A 376 16.64 -12.20 -9.77
N PHE A 377 15.85 -13.19 -9.38
CA PHE A 377 16.14 -14.04 -8.24
C PHE A 377 16.21 -15.51 -8.64
N THR A 378 16.90 -16.29 -7.83
CA THR A 378 16.80 -17.76 -7.84
C THR A 378 16.29 -18.24 -6.49
N PHE A 379 15.23 -19.05 -6.52
CA PHE A 379 14.67 -19.70 -5.34
C PHE A 379 14.44 -21.19 -5.64
N SER A 380 15.01 -22.06 -4.80
CA SER A 380 14.90 -23.53 -4.92
C SER A 380 15.14 -24.06 -6.34
N GLY A 381 16.15 -23.52 -7.03
CA GLY A 381 16.53 -23.93 -8.39
C GLY A 381 15.72 -23.31 -9.54
N SER A 382 14.69 -22.51 -9.24
CA SER A 382 13.93 -21.76 -10.25
C SER A 382 14.34 -20.30 -10.27
N SER A 383 14.55 -19.74 -11.46
CA SER A 383 14.81 -18.30 -11.64
C SER A 383 13.55 -17.55 -12.07
N PHE A 384 13.35 -16.35 -11.54
CA PHE A 384 12.22 -15.49 -11.87
C PHE A 384 12.58 -14.02 -11.62
N SER A 385 11.71 -13.12 -12.06
CA SER A 385 11.92 -11.67 -11.94
C SER A 385 10.74 -11.01 -11.26
N THR A 386 11.01 -9.99 -10.43
CA THR A 386 9.98 -9.10 -9.87
C THR A 386 10.30 -7.67 -10.27
N SER A 387 9.28 -6.91 -10.68
CA SER A 387 9.47 -5.55 -11.15
C SER A 387 8.52 -4.58 -10.45
N SER A 388 8.97 -3.33 -10.31
CA SER A 388 8.09 -2.22 -9.97
C SER A 388 7.09 -1.94 -11.10
N PRO A 389 5.99 -1.22 -10.83
CA PRO A 389 5.02 -0.80 -11.86
C PRO A 389 5.69 -0.04 -13.01
N SER A 390 5.12 -0.08 -14.21
CA SER A 390 5.60 0.67 -15.40
C SER A 390 5.52 2.20 -15.25
N TYR A 391 4.81 2.67 -14.23
CA TYR A 391 4.63 4.07 -13.84
C TYR A 391 5.66 4.54 -12.81
N GLY A 392 6.71 3.74 -12.57
CA GLY A 392 7.87 4.21 -11.84
C GLY A 392 7.77 4.18 -10.31
N PHE A 393 8.61 5.01 -9.69
CA PHE A 393 8.75 5.19 -8.24
C PHE A 393 7.73 6.20 -7.69
N VAL A 394 7.57 7.33 -8.37
CA VAL A 394 6.58 8.36 -8.06
C VAL A 394 5.30 8.05 -8.82
N ALA A 395 4.16 8.02 -8.13
CA ALA A 395 2.89 7.77 -8.80
C ALA A 395 2.62 8.84 -9.88
N GLY A 396 2.45 8.41 -11.13
CA GLY A 396 2.23 9.28 -12.27
C GLY A 396 2.84 8.71 -13.55
N ILE A 397 2.84 9.49 -14.63
CA ILE A 397 3.55 9.13 -15.86
C ILE A 397 4.67 10.14 -16.09
N ASN A 398 5.83 9.63 -16.49
CA ASN A 398 7.01 10.39 -16.84
C ASN A 398 7.43 11.38 -15.74
N ASN A 399 7.53 10.94 -14.49
CA ASN A 399 7.75 11.85 -13.36
C ASN A 399 8.81 11.39 -12.34
N ASP A 400 9.58 10.34 -12.65
CA ASP A 400 10.71 9.92 -11.80
C ASP A 400 12.01 10.68 -12.11
N TRP A 401 12.29 10.90 -13.40
CA TRP A 401 13.55 11.52 -13.83
C TRP A 401 13.42 12.29 -15.14
N GLN A 402 14.06 13.45 -15.20
CA GLN A 402 14.17 14.27 -16.40
C GLN A 402 15.62 14.29 -16.94
N THR A 403 15.83 14.05 -18.23
CA THR A 403 17.18 14.06 -18.82
C THR A 403 17.88 15.40 -18.70
N ASP A 404 17.13 16.46 -18.99
CA ASP A 404 17.57 17.82 -18.91
C ASP A 404 16.99 18.38 -17.65
N CYS A 405 17.82 18.57 -16.64
CA CYS A 405 17.39 19.48 -15.60
C CYS A 405 17.02 20.79 -16.29
N PRO A 406 15.81 21.35 -16.12
CA PRO A 406 15.45 22.64 -16.69
C PRO A 406 16.36 23.69 -16.06
N PHE A 407 17.51 23.91 -16.66
CA PHE A 407 18.58 24.72 -16.10
C PHE A 407 19.12 25.63 -17.18
N ASN A 408 18.86 26.92 -16.99
CA ASN A 408 19.96 27.83 -17.17
C ASN A 408 20.91 27.61 -15.97
N SER A 409 21.96 26.83 -16.18
CA SER A 409 23.02 26.54 -15.22
C SER A 409 23.84 27.77 -14.80
N ALA A 410 23.46 28.97 -15.24
CA ALA A 410 23.95 30.25 -14.72
C ALA A 410 23.31 30.67 -13.37
N LEU A 411 22.28 29.95 -12.88
CA LEU A 411 21.45 30.38 -11.75
C LEU A 411 21.13 29.32 -10.68
N CYS A 412 21.96 28.29 -10.50
CA CYS A 412 22.09 27.69 -9.16
C CYS A 412 23.09 28.53 -8.36
N CYS A 413 22.54 29.36 -7.46
CA CYS A 413 23.16 30.27 -6.49
C CYS A 413 24.56 30.85 -6.79
N LYS A 414 24.60 32.08 -7.36
CA LYS A 414 25.50 33.11 -6.81
C LYS A 414 25.06 33.57 -5.42
N ASN A 415 23.84 33.26 -5.00
CA ASN A 415 23.20 33.78 -3.80
C ASN A 415 23.59 32.95 -2.55
N THR A 416 24.78 33.18 -2.02
CA THR A 416 25.27 32.47 -0.82
C THR A 416 24.55 32.97 0.42
N LEU A 417 23.46 32.32 0.82
CA LEU A 417 22.99 32.41 2.19
C LEU A 417 23.78 31.42 3.03
N SER A 418 24.33 31.90 4.13
CA SER A 418 24.91 31.06 5.16
C SER A 418 24.16 31.34 6.45
N LEU A 419 23.69 30.26 7.07
CA LEU A 419 23.04 30.31 8.37
C LEU A 419 24.00 29.70 9.38
N SER A 420 24.14 30.35 10.53
CA SER A 420 24.80 29.77 11.69
C SER A 420 23.84 29.78 12.87
N SER A 421 23.69 28.65 13.53
CA SER A 421 23.04 28.58 14.83
C SER A 421 23.84 29.35 15.88
N ALA A 422 23.22 29.66 17.03
CA ALA A 422 23.98 30.07 18.21
C ALA A 422 24.98 28.98 18.62
N ALA A 423 26.08 29.37 19.28
CA ALA A 423 27.11 28.44 19.75
C ALA A 423 26.58 27.41 20.77
N THR A 424 25.46 27.72 21.43
CA THR A 424 24.73 26.80 22.31
C THR A 424 23.25 26.77 21.90
N ILE A 425 22.76 25.59 21.54
CA ILE A 425 21.35 25.35 21.25
C ILE A 425 20.58 25.37 22.59
N PRO A 426 19.48 26.14 22.71
CA PRO A 426 18.69 26.16 23.92
C PRO A 426 18.12 24.77 24.24
N PRO A 427 17.98 24.43 25.53
CA PRO A 427 17.27 23.22 25.95
C PRO A 427 15.78 23.31 25.59
N SER A 428 15.08 22.17 25.65
CA SER A 428 13.63 22.13 25.55
C SER A 428 12.96 22.70 26.81
N TYR A 429 11.69 23.10 26.66
CA TYR A 429 10.83 23.58 27.74
C TYR A 429 9.47 22.90 27.64
N PRO A 430 8.78 22.65 28.76
CA PRO A 430 7.44 22.05 28.74
C PRO A 430 6.36 23.03 28.26
N TYR A 431 5.34 22.49 27.61
CA TYR A 431 4.07 23.15 27.28
C TYR A 431 2.90 22.18 27.53
N ASN A 432 1.65 22.61 27.32
CA ASN A 432 0.47 21.82 27.72
C ASN A 432 0.38 20.40 27.11
N GLU A 433 0.95 20.17 25.93
CA GLU A 433 0.82 18.91 25.19
C GLU A 433 2.18 18.21 24.94
N GLY A 434 3.29 18.77 25.44
CA GLY A 434 4.62 18.26 25.09
C GLY A 434 5.79 19.08 25.66
N THR A 435 6.93 19.00 24.99
CA THR A 435 8.04 19.93 25.16
C THR A 435 8.28 20.70 23.85
N TYR A 436 8.97 21.83 23.90
CA TYR A 436 9.34 22.60 22.70
C TYR A 436 10.76 23.13 22.85
N ALA A 437 11.44 23.36 21.74
CA ALA A 437 12.72 24.07 21.71
C ALA A 437 12.67 25.23 20.73
N VAL A 438 13.41 26.29 21.04
CA VAL A 438 13.51 27.47 20.20
C VAL A 438 14.95 27.58 19.70
N GLU A 439 15.12 27.62 18.38
CA GLU A 439 16.42 27.87 17.77
C GLU A 439 16.41 29.18 17.00
N LYS A 440 17.53 29.89 17.09
CA LYS A 440 17.79 31.10 16.34
C LYS A 440 18.95 30.88 15.39
N TYR A 441 18.71 31.13 14.12
CA TYR A 441 19.67 31.10 13.04
C TYR A 441 19.98 32.53 12.63
N ASN A 442 21.23 32.94 12.76
CA ASN A 442 21.66 34.23 12.23
C ASN A 442 22.10 34.03 10.78
N PHE A 443 21.67 34.94 9.90
CA PHE A 443 22.21 34.99 8.54
C PHE A 443 23.59 35.67 8.58
N THR A 444 24.60 34.95 8.11
CA THR A 444 26.01 35.39 8.15
C THR A 444 26.55 35.85 6.80
N ALA A 445 25.81 35.59 5.71
CA ALA A 445 26.14 36.03 4.37
C ALA A 445 24.94 36.75 3.73
N LEU A 446 25.24 37.77 2.91
CA LEU A 446 24.25 38.61 2.23
C LEU A 446 23.65 37.87 1.04
N SER A 447 22.36 38.08 0.81
CA SER A 447 21.75 37.61 -0.42
C SER A 447 22.20 38.47 -1.62
N ASN A 448 22.81 37.85 -2.64
CA ASN A 448 23.26 38.52 -3.87
C ASN A 448 22.11 38.83 -4.85
N ALA A 449 20.91 38.32 -4.59
CA ALA A 449 19.67 38.68 -5.27
C ALA A 449 18.49 38.58 -4.27
N PRO A 450 17.37 39.31 -4.49
CA PRO A 450 16.20 39.21 -3.62
C PRO A 450 15.64 37.78 -3.57
N ILE A 451 15.32 37.31 -2.37
CA ILE A 451 14.73 35.99 -2.11
C ILE A 451 13.21 36.12 -2.16
N THR A 452 12.55 35.25 -2.92
CA THR A 452 11.09 35.18 -3.06
C THR A 452 10.46 34.13 -2.16
N GLU A 453 11.22 33.12 -1.75
CA GLU A 453 10.75 32.06 -0.86
C GLU A 453 11.89 31.55 0.03
N LEU A 454 11.59 31.29 1.30
CA LEU A 454 12.44 30.52 2.21
C LEU A 454 11.56 29.44 2.85
N LYS A 455 11.97 28.18 2.76
CA LYS A 455 11.24 27.04 3.30
C LYS A 455 12.16 26.22 4.21
N VAL A 456 11.61 25.76 5.34
CA VAL A 456 12.28 24.87 6.29
C VAL A 456 11.41 23.65 6.52
N GLU A 457 12.01 22.47 6.38
CA GLU A 457 11.35 21.18 6.55
C GLU A 457 12.13 20.32 7.55
N VAL A 458 11.45 19.73 8.53
CA VAL A 458 12.02 18.73 9.44
C VAL A 458 12.02 17.39 8.73
N ILE A 459 13.20 16.91 8.34
CA ILE A 459 13.37 15.68 7.55
C ILE A 459 13.64 14.44 8.42
N SER A 460 14.17 14.64 9.63
CA SER A 460 14.30 13.54 10.60
C SER A 460 14.31 14.03 12.04
N PHE A 461 13.85 13.15 12.92
CA PHE A 461 13.86 13.30 14.37
C PHE A 461 14.37 12.01 15.00
N GLU A 462 15.49 12.08 15.73
CA GLU A 462 16.19 10.92 16.30
C GLU A 462 16.44 11.14 17.79
N TRP A 463 16.26 10.10 18.61
CA TRP A 463 16.65 10.12 20.02
C TRP A 463 18.11 9.67 20.15
N LEU A 464 18.93 10.40 20.90
CA LEU A 464 20.37 10.12 20.94
C LEU A 464 20.87 9.36 22.17
N ASP A 465 20.22 9.49 23.33
CA ASP A 465 20.67 8.84 24.57
C ASP A 465 19.48 8.16 25.27
N GLY A 466 19.55 6.84 25.45
CA GLY A 466 18.55 6.02 26.15
C GLY A 466 18.74 4.51 25.88
N PRO A 467 18.46 3.61 26.85
CA PRO A 467 18.44 2.15 26.61
C PRO A 467 17.46 1.77 25.50
N GLU A 468 17.79 0.76 24.69
CA GLU A 468 16.96 0.28 23.56
C GLU A 468 15.50 -0.01 23.95
N ASP A 469 15.28 -0.44 25.19
CA ASP A 469 13.97 -0.78 25.75
C ASP A 469 13.05 0.44 25.97
N CYS A 470 13.61 1.64 26.20
CA CYS A 470 12.82 2.87 26.39
C CYS A 470 12.29 3.40 25.03
N LYS A 471 12.91 3.01 23.89
CA LYS A 471 12.43 3.33 22.54
C LYS A 471 11.14 2.58 22.14
N GLN A 472 10.73 1.56 22.90
CA GLN A 472 9.57 0.72 22.59
C GLN A 472 8.21 1.35 22.97
N CYS A 473 8.20 2.42 23.77
CA CYS A 473 7.00 3.19 24.11
C CYS A 473 6.73 4.32 23.09
N GLN A 474 6.54 3.99 21.81
CA GLN A 474 6.24 4.99 20.77
C GLN A 474 4.78 5.46 20.82
N ILE A 475 4.46 6.42 21.70
CA ILE A 475 3.37 7.35 21.38
C ILE A 475 4.00 8.46 20.53
N LYS A 476 3.95 8.33 19.21
CA LYS A 476 4.14 9.49 18.31
C LYS A 476 3.01 10.45 18.62
N SER A 477 3.28 11.48 19.43
CA SER A 477 2.38 12.62 19.52
C SER A 477 2.07 13.06 18.09
N THR A 478 0.81 13.29 17.77
CA THR A 478 0.37 13.75 16.43
C THR A 478 1.11 15.00 15.97
N ASN A 479 1.71 15.74 16.90
CA ASN A 479 2.37 17.01 16.67
C ASN A 479 3.91 16.87 16.71
N LEU A 480 4.46 15.65 16.77
CA LEU A 480 5.90 15.42 16.81
C LEU A 480 6.55 15.78 15.48
N GLY A 481 7.51 16.70 15.53
CA GLY A 481 8.21 17.24 14.36
C GLY A 481 7.59 18.55 13.85
N SER A 482 6.38 18.90 14.32
CA SER A 482 5.72 20.16 13.93
C SER A 482 6.61 21.36 14.23
N ILE A 483 6.68 22.28 13.27
CA ILE A 483 7.54 23.46 13.33
C ILE A 483 6.72 24.75 13.16
N PHE A 484 7.07 25.76 13.96
CA PHE A 484 6.64 27.14 13.75
C PHE A 484 7.84 28.02 13.48
N GLY A 485 7.66 29.11 12.75
CA GLY A 485 8.77 30.00 12.43
C GLY A 485 8.37 31.46 12.21
N GLY A 486 9.31 32.34 12.53
CA GLY A 486 9.29 33.77 12.22
C GLY A 486 10.64 34.20 11.68
N ILE A 487 10.67 35.06 10.66
CA ILE A 487 11.91 35.62 10.11
C ILE A 487 11.97 37.13 10.37
N ASN A 488 13.06 37.60 10.95
CA ASN A 488 13.34 39.02 11.07
C ASN A 488 14.11 39.49 9.84
N ILE A 489 13.55 40.46 9.11
CA ILE A 489 14.25 41.12 8.00
C ILE A 489 14.21 42.63 8.25
N GLY A 490 15.37 43.24 8.51
CA GLY A 490 15.50 44.68 8.72
C GLY A 490 14.79 45.20 9.97
N GLY A 491 14.74 44.39 11.04
CA GLY A 491 14.07 44.75 12.30
C GLY A 491 12.57 44.46 12.32
N LEU A 492 11.97 44.05 11.20
CA LEU A 492 10.57 43.63 11.13
C LEU A 492 10.45 42.10 11.19
N MET A 493 9.68 41.59 12.14
CA MET A 493 9.29 40.18 12.19
C MET A 493 8.22 39.90 11.12
N ILE A 494 8.57 39.05 10.16
CA ILE A 494 7.67 38.54 9.13
C ILE A 494 7.21 37.14 9.55
N PRO A 495 5.90 36.93 9.72
CA PRO A 495 5.37 35.61 9.99
C PRO A 495 5.44 34.73 8.73
N ALA A 496 5.55 33.43 8.90
CA ALA A 496 5.38 32.49 7.81
C ALA A 496 4.01 32.67 7.13
N SER A 497 3.96 32.46 5.81
CA SER A 497 2.68 32.33 5.11
C SER A 497 1.96 31.08 5.61
N ILE A 498 0.63 31.12 5.55
CA ILE A 498 -0.32 30.05 5.89
C ILE A 498 0.28 28.67 5.54
N GLN A 499 0.37 27.79 6.53
CA GLN A 499 0.81 26.41 6.35
C GLN A 499 -0.12 25.72 5.34
N PRO A 500 0.38 25.09 4.26
CA PRO A 500 -0.49 24.42 3.31
C PRO A 500 -1.14 23.22 4.03
N TYR A 501 -2.47 23.28 4.18
CA TYR A 501 -3.37 22.28 4.76
C TYR A 501 -3.44 22.19 6.29
N GLY A 502 -4.31 23.05 6.83
CA GLY A 502 -5.01 22.83 8.08
C GLY A 502 -5.38 24.13 8.77
N ASN A 503 -6.66 24.51 8.75
CA ASN A 503 -7.23 25.45 9.74
C ASN A 503 -7.28 24.80 11.16
N GLY A 504 -6.27 24.01 11.49
CA GLY A 504 -6.16 23.24 12.71
C GLY A 504 -5.57 24.07 13.83
N ILE A 505 -6.42 24.89 14.45
CA ILE A 505 -6.29 25.20 15.88
C ILE A 505 -6.56 23.91 16.72
N SER A 506 -6.82 22.76 16.07
CA SER A 506 -6.99 21.44 16.68
C SER A 506 -5.67 20.66 16.80
N THR A 507 -5.50 20.06 17.96
CA THR A 507 -4.32 19.41 18.57
C THR A 507 -3.82 18.12 17.88
N THR A 508 -4.10 17.89 16.60
CA THR A 508 -3.93 16.56 15.96
C THR A 508 -3.26 16.54 14.59
N SER A 509 -2.60 17.62 14.14
CA SER A 509 -1.96 17.66 12.81
C SER A 509 -0.44 17.83 12.89
N ASN A 510 0.28 16.96 12.19
CA ASN A 510 1.73 17.02 12.05
C ASN A 510 2.10 18.07 10.98
N ASN A 511 2.84 19.11 11.35
CA ASN A 511 3.17 20.28 10.52
C ASN A 511 4.69 20.46 10.41
N ASN A 512 5.38 19.49 9.80
CA ASN A 512 6.85 19.43 9.70
C ASN A 512 7.51 20.50 8.80
N GLU A 513 6.75 21.45 8.27
CA GLU A 513 7.22 22.44 7.31
C GLU A 513 6.83 23.86 7.71
N VAL A 514 7.64 24.85 7.33
CA VAL A 514 7.28 26.27 7.39
C VAL A 514 7.79 27.00 6.15
N VAL A 515 6.94 27.82 5.53
CA VAL A 515 7.24 28.56 4.30
C VAL A 515 7.06 30.07 4.50
N PHE A 516 8.08 30.84 4.13
CA PHE A 516 8.07 32.30 4.09
C PHE A 516 8.06 32.76 2.64
N SER A 517 6.99 33.41 2.23
CA SER A 517 6.82 33.92 0.87
C SER A 517 7.02 35.44 0.81
N PHE A 518 7.81 35.91 -0.15
CA PHE A 518 8.10 37.32 -0.39
C PHE A 518 7.70 37.68 -1.83
N SER A 519 6.45 38.12 -2.02
CA SER A 519 5.88 38.38 -3.36
C SER A 519 6.69 39.36 -4.22
N ASN A 520 7.39 40.32 -3.60
CA ASN A 520 8.23 41.30 -4.30
C ASN A 520 9.75 41.00 -4.18
N GLY A 521 10.13 39.85 -3.63
CA GLY A 521 11.50 39.55 -3.25
C GLY A 521 11.99 40.37 -2.04
N ARG A 522 12.86 39.79 -1.21
CA ARG A 522 13.51 40.47 -0.08
C ARG A 522 14.98 40.12 -0.04
N ASN A 523 15.85 41.13 0.12
CA ASN A 523 17.24 40.88 0.43
C ASN A 523 17.37 40.50 1.91
N ILE A 524 18.10 39.43 2.19
CA ILE A 524 18.47 39.02 3.55
C ILE A 524 19.89 39.50 3.80
N ASN A 525 20.08 40.21 4.91
CA ASN A 525 21.33 40.86 5.26
C ASN A 525 21.94 40.29 6.54
N SER A 526 23.23 40.59 6.75
CA SER A 526 23.90 40.29 8.01
C SER A 526 23.18 41.02 9.16
N GLY A 527 22.74 40.27 10.17
CA GLY A 527 21.95 40.77 11.29
C GLY A 527 20.47 40.38 11.25
N ASP A 528 19.97 39.95 10.08
CA ASP A 528 18.69 39.27 9.98
C ASP A 528 18.78 37.89 10.65
N PHE A 529 17.64 37.37 11.09
CA PHE A 529 17.61 36.05 11.74
C PHE A 529 16.31 35.30 11.48
N LEU A 530 16.42 33.98 11.44
CA LEU A 530 15.32 33.05 11.42
C LEU A 530 15.15 32.45 12.83
N ARG A 531 13.94 32.46 13.35
CA ARG A 531 13.58 31.83 14.64
C ARG A 531 12.64 30.67 14.37
N LEU A 532 13.00 29.49 14.85
CA LEU A 532 12.24 28.25 14.68
C LEU A 532 11.84 27.69 16.04
N VAL A 533 10.63 27.17 16.13
CA VAL A 533 10.09 26.51 17.33
C VAL A 533 9.73 25.08 16.94
N TYR A 534 10.39 24.11 17.57
CA TYR A 534 10.15 22.69 17.31
C TYR A 534 9.27 22.13 18.42
N LEU A 535 8.22 21.40 18.03
CA LEU A 535 7.44 20.61 18.97
C LEU A 535 8.08 19.24 19.18
N LEU A 536 8.35 18.96 20.44
CA LEU A 536 9.05 17.80 20.95
C LEU A 536 8.10 16.99 21.86
N PRO A 537 8.39 15.70 22.11
CA PRO A 537 7.48 14.82 22.84
C PRO A 537 7.21 15.24 24.29
N PRO A 538 6.07 14.80 24.88
CA PRO A 538 5.74 15.03 26.28
C PRO A 538 6.60 14.22 27.24
N GLU A 539 6.98 14.86 28.35
CA GLU A 539 7.81 14.30 29.42
C GLU A 539 7.17 13.11 30.16
N LYS A 540 5.82 13.03 30.21
CA LYS A 540 5.09 12.09 31.08
C LYS A 540 5.31 10.60 30.75
N ASN A 541 6.01 10.28 29.66
CA ASN A 541 6.39 8.92 29.26
C ASN A 541 7.90 8.64 29.37
N LEU A 542 8.70 9.59 29.85
CA LEU A 542 10.15 9.49 29.97
C LEU A 542 10.55 9.07 31.40
N THR A 543 10.12 7.89 31.84
CA THR A 543 10.53 7.32 33.14
C THR A 543 11.95 6.73 33.14
N CYS A 544 12.69 6.83 32.02
CA CYS A 544 14.08 6.38 31.93
C CYS A 544 14.88 7.17 30.88
N CYS A 545 15.74 8.08 31.34
CA CYS A 545 17.05 8.40 30.73
C CYS A 545 17.13 8.95 29.30
N GLU A 546 16.19 9.78 28.82
CA GLU A 546 16.38 10.52 27.57
C GLU A 546 16.67 11.99 27.84
N THR A 547 17.89 12.43 27.54
CA THR A 547 18.33 13.83 27.76
C THR A 547 18.50 14.62 26.48
N LYS A 548 18.46 13.97 25.30
CA LYS A 548 18.79 14.62 24.02
C LYS A 548 17.98 14.08 22.83
N ALA A 549 17.52 14.99 21.97
CA ALA A 549 16.94 14.69 20.68
C ALA A 549 17.73 15.38 19.55
N LYS A 550 17.96 14.67 18.44
CA LYS A 550 18.54 15.21 17.23
C LYS A 550 17.45 15.52 16.21
N VAL A 551 17.41 16.77 15.79
CA VAL A 551 16.47 17.27 14.78
C VAL A 551 17.27 17.60 13.53
N CYS A 552 16.95 17.02 12.39
CA CYS A 552 17.55 17.39 11.11
C CYS A 552 16.53 18.11 10.23
N ARG A 553 16.99 19.19 9.60
CA ARG A 553 16.18 20.02 8.71
C ARG A 553 16.81 20.20 7.35
N LYS A 554 15.94 20.37 6.35
CA LYS A 554 16.26 20.87 5.03
C LYS A 554 15.81 22.33 4.96
N ILE A 555 16.73 23.26 4.73
CA ILE A 555 16.45 24.68 4.53
C ILE A 555 16.65 24.97 3.05
N THR A 556 15.65 25.57 2.42
CA THR A 556 15.61 25.82 0.98
C THR A 556 15.21 27.27 0.72
N TRP A 557 15.79 27.90 -0.29
CA TRP A 557 15.37 29.23 -0.70
C TRP A 557 15.37 29.39 -2.21
N LYS A 558 14.46 30.25 -2.66
CA LYS A 558 14.30 30.64 -4.06
C LYS A 558 14.56 32.12 -4.20
N ASP A 559 15.41 32.52 -5.15
CA ASP A 559 15.58 33.92 -5.53
C ASP A 559 14.59 34.39 -6.60
N ILE A 560 14.50 35.71 -6.79
CA ILE A 560 13.60 36.36 -7.75
C ILE A 560 13.86 35.96 -9.21
N ASN A 561 15.02 35.37 -9.50
CA ASN A 561 15.36 34.85 -10.82
C ASN A 561 15.10 33.33 -10.91
N CYS A 562 14.32 32.78 -9.97
CA CYS A 562 14.02 31.36 -9.84
C CYS A 562 15.24 30.48 -9.52
N GLY A 563 16.35 31.04 -9.04
CA GLY A 563 17.48 30.25 -8.54
C GLY A 563 17.09 29.53 -7.25
N TYR A 564 17.34 28.22 -7.19
CA TYR A 564 16.98 27.36 -6.05
C TYR A 564 18.21 26.80 -5.36
N CYS A 565 18.21 26.85 -4.03
CA CYS A 565 19.35 26.48 -3.22
C CYS A 565 18.89 25.78 -1.93
N GLU A 566 19.67 24.81 -1.47
CA GLU A 566 19.34 24.01 -0.29
C GLU A 566 20.56 23.78 0.60
N VAL A 567 20.32 23.70 1.90
CA VAL A 567 21.29 23.26 2.91
C VAL A 567 20.62 22.32 3.89
N TYR A 568 21.41 21.37 4.39
CA TYR A 568 21.01 20.44 5.42
C TYR A 568 21.72 20.80 6.71
N ASP A 569 20.97 20.77 7.80
CA ASP A 569 21.51 21.10 9.10
C ASP A 569 20.85 20.25 10.18
N CYS A 570 21.62 19.86 11.20
CA CYS A 570 21.15 19.03 12.29
C CYS A 570 21.59 19.61 13.64
N SER A 571 20.74 19.52 14.65
CA SER A 571 20.98 20.06 15.99
C SER A 571 20.60 18.99 16.99
N THR A 572 21.36 18.96 18.08
CA THR A 572 21.03 18.15 19.24
C THR A 572 20.48 19.07 20.32
N VAL A 573 19.24 18.82 20.72
CA VAL A 573 18.49 19.58 21.72
C VAL A 573 18.44 18.78 23.02
N ASP A 574 18.87 19.40 24.12
CA ASP A 574 18.71 18.81 25.45
C ASP A 574 17.23 18.84 25.88
N LEU A 575 16.70 17.73 26.36
CA LEU A 575 15.32 17.61 26.82
C LEU A 575 15.24 17.88 28.33
N LYS A 576 14.61 19.00 28.75
CA LYS A 576 14.46 19.34 30.17
C LYS A 576 13.16 18.85 30.78
N SER A 577 13.25 18.49 32.05
CA SER A 577 12.11 18.09 32.88
C SER A 577 11.37 19.27 33.50
N LYS A 578 10.07 19.09 33.76
CA LYS A 578 9.19 20.07 34.41
C LYS A 578 9.63 20.41 35.84
N SER A 579 10.45 19.56 36.46
CA SER A 579 11.01 19.81 37.81
C SER A 579 11.97 21.00 37.87
N GLU A 580 12.42 21.54 36.73
CA GLU A 580 13.29 22.73 36.66
C GLU A 580 12.52 24.06 36.50
N LEU A 581 11.19 24.04 36.45
CA LEU A 581 10.40 25.27 36.31
C LEU A 581 10.27 26.07 37.62
N PRO A 582 10.23 27.41 37.56
CA PRO A 582 9.88 28.25 38.70
C PRO A 582 8.49 27.93 39.26
N ILE A 583 8.35 27.98 40.59
CA ILE A 583 7.07 27.79 41.27
C ILE A 583 6.06 28.83 40.78
N GLY A 584 4.90 28.38 40.30
CA GLY A 584 3.83 29.24 39.76
C GLY A 584 3.87 29.48 38.25
N PHE A 585 4.78 28.85 37.50
CA PHE A 585 4.85 28.96 36.05
C PHE A 585 3.65 28.30 35.36
N THR A 586 2.89 29.06 34.56
CA THR A 586 1.79 28.52 33.74
C THR A 586 2.34 28.02 32.41
N LEU A 587 2.06 26.77 32.06
CA LEU A 587 2.52 26.18 30.80
C LEU A 587 1.82 26.85 29.60
N PRO A 588 2.57 27.25 28.56
CA PRO A 588 1.96 27.79 27.34
C PRO A 588 1.15 26.70 26.62
N ASN A 589 0.11 27.11 25.88
CA ASN A 589 -0.54 26.25 24.90
C ASN A 589 0.10 26.43 23.51
N ILE A 590 -0.28 25.59 22.55
CA ILE A 590 0.26 25.65 21.17
C ILE A 590 -0.01 27.02 20.51
N THR A 591 -1.16 27.63 20.77
CA THR A 591 -1.52 28.97 20.28
C THR A 591 -0.58 30.04 20.84
N THR A 592 -0.24 29.98 22.12
CA THR A 592 0.74 30.88 22.75
C THR A 592 2.12 30.72 22.13
N LEU A 593 2.56 29.49 21.86
CA LEU A 593 3.84 29.24 21.17
C LEU A 593 3.83 29.80 19.75
N TYR A 594 2.73 29.57 19.01
CA TYR A 594 2.54 30.12 17.67
C TYR A 594 2.58 31.65 17.66
N LEU A 595 1.86 32.32 18.56
CA LEU A 595 1.86 33.78 18.66
C LEU A 595 3.23 34.33 19.05
N ASN A 596 3.92 33.70 20.01
CA ASN A 596 5.27 34.08 20.42
C ASN A 596 6.28 33.89 19.28
N SER A 597 6.14 32.85 18.45
CA SER A 597 6.99 32.66 17.26
C SER A 597 6.84 33.78 16.22
N ARG A 598 5.68 34.46 16.23
CA ARG A 598 5.36 35.59 15.35
C ARG A 598 5.61 36.96 15.99
N ASP A 599 6.15 36.98 17.22
CA ASP A 599 6.34 38.19 18.03
C ASP A 599 5.04 38.99 18.25
N ILE A 600 3.90 38.28 18.29
CA ILE A 600 2.58 38.85 18.57
C ILE A 600 2.36 38.72 20.08
N PHE A 601 2.58 39.82 20.82
CA PHE A 601 2.56 39.86 22.28
C PHE A 601 1.31 39.22 22.89
N ALA A 602 1.48 38.04 23.51
CA ALA A 602 0.49 37.42 24.38
C ALA A 602 0.94 37.56 25.85
N ASN A 603 -0.01 37.66 26.78
CA ASN A 603 0.31 37.59 28.22
C ASN A 603 0.93 36.22 28.55
N GLY A 604 2.11 36.23 29.20
CA GLY A 604 2.83 35.01 29.61
C GLY A 604 3.85 34.51 28.58
N ARG A 605 4.99 35.20 28.45
CA ARG A 605 6.11 34.74 27.60
C ARG A 605 6.57 33.36 28.05
N ALA A 606 6.64 32.44 27.09
CA ALA A 606 7.16 31.10 27.30
C ALA A 606 8.69 31.17 27.49
N ALA A 607 9.26 30.32 28.36
CA ALA A 607 10.68 30.30 28.61
C ALA A 607 11.47 30.06 27.31
N GLY A 608 12.46 30.92 27.00
CA GLY A 608 13.22 30.85 25.75
C GLY A 608 12.76 31.77 24.61
N PHE A 609 11.72 32.62 24.81
CA PHE A 609 11.24 33.59 23.80
C PHE A 609 11.62 35.07 24.02
#